data_AF-W0K4Y7-F1
#
_entry.id   AF-W0K4Y7-F1
#
_cell.length_a   1.000
_cell.length_b   1.000
_cell.length_c   1.000
_cell.angle_alpha   90.00
_cell.angle_beta   90.00
_cell.angle_gamma   90.00
#
_symmetry.space_group_name_H-M   'P 1'
#
loop_
_entity.id
_entity.type
_entity.pdbx_description
1 polymer ?
#
loop_
_entity_poly.entity_id
_entity_poly.type
_entity_poly.pdbx_seq_one_letter_code
_entity_poly.pdbx_strand_id
1 'polypeptide(L)'
;LLVLGLAQDRVDFETTETVEPSMLQRILTGLPDRQSEVPVGHSRGAVGVSVVDIEAIKAFLKKCWSVDISTKEYAYLKGAVLFNPDLEGLRCLHYIQSLRREAHQALNEHVRLIHREDTTRF
;
A
#
# COMPACT_ATOMS: atom_id res chain seq x y z
N LEU A 1 -3.57 -0.95 -0.62
CA LEU A 1 -3.57 -2.15 -1.51
C LEU A 1 -2.32 -2.25 -2.37
N LEU A 2 -1.86 -1.17 -3.00
CA LEU A 2 -0.66 -1.18 -3.85
C LEU A 2 0.57 -1.81 -3.17
N VAL A 3 0.93 -1.34 -1.97
CA VAL A 3 2.11 -1.83 -1.23
C VAL A 3 2.02 -3.34 -0.93
N LEU A 4 0.82 -3.83 -0.60
CA LEU A 4 0.59 -5.26 -0.47
C LEU A 4 0.85 -5.98 -1.81
N GLY A 5 0.40 -5.42 -2.94
CA GLY A 5 0.67 -5.99 -4.27
C GLY A 5 2.16 -6.12 -4.57
N LEU A 6 2.93 -5.08 -4.27
CA LEU A 6 4.38 -5.09 -4.38
C LEU A 6 5.02 -6.17 -3.49
N ALA A 7 4.48 -6.38 -2.28
CA ALA A 7 4.95 -7.43 -1.39
C ALA A 7 4.71 -8.83 -1.98
N GLN A 8 3.52 -9.09 -2.52
CA GLN A 8 3.15 -10.37 -3.13
C GLN A 8 4.03 -10.70 -4.33
N ASP A 9 4.23 -9.72 -5.22
CA ASP A 9 4.97 -9.90 -6.47
C ASP A 9 6.50 -9.79 -6.27
N ARG A 10 6.96 -9.61 -5.02
CA ARG A 10 8.36 -9.41 -4.64
C ARG A 10 9.06 -8.34 -5.47
N VAL A 11 8.34 -7.25 -5.71
CA VAL A 11 8.86 -6.12 -6.48
C VAL A 11 9.81 -5.33 -5.60
N ASP A 12 11.10 -5.40 -5.93
CA ASP A 12 12.07 -4.43 -5.45
C ASP A 12 12.00 -3.17 -6.30
N PHE A 13 12.14 -2.01 -5.66
CA PHE A 13 12.06 -0.74 -6.35
C PHE A 13 13.05 0.28 -5.80
N GLU A 14 13.66 1.01 -6.74
CA GLU A 14 14.51 2.15 -6.45
C GLU A 14 13.71 3.45 -6.55
N THR A 15 14.19 4.49 -5.90
CA THR A 15 13.53 5.80 -5.92
C THR A 15 14.59 6.86 -6.07
N THR A 16 14.41 7.73 -7.07
CA THR A 16 15.29 8.86 -7.34
C THR A 16 14.50 10.13 -7.11
N GLU A 17 15.09 11.10 -6.41
CA GLU A 17 14.49 12.42 -6.30
C GLU A 17 14.53 13.10 -7.66
N THR A 18 13.36 13.47 -8.19
CA THR A 18 13.25 14.20 -9.45
C THR A 18 12.75 15.61 -9.17
N VAL A 19 13.46 16.61 -9.68
CA VAL A 19 13.03 18.02 -9.62
C VAL A 19 11.84 18.25 -10.57
N GLU A 20 11.71 17.41 -11.60
CA GLU A 20 10.63 17.46 -12.57
C GLU A 20 9.39 16.67 -12.12
N PRO A 21 8.18 17.13 -12.49
CA PRO A 21 6.94 16.44 -12.20
C PRO A 21 6.88 15.07 -12.90
N SER A 22 6.38 14.06 -12.20
CA SER A 22 6.28 12.69 -12.73
C SER A 22 5.45 12.63 -14.02
N MET A 23 5.73 11.66 -14.89
CA MET A 23 4.99 11.45 -16.14
C MET A 23 3.47 11.32 -15.90
N LEU A 24 3.07 10.57 -14.87
CA LEU A 24 1.66 10.45 -14.48
C LEU A 24 1.06 11.78 -14.06
N GLN A 25 1.77 12.56 -13.25
CA GLN A 25 1.32 13.90 -12.88
C GLN A 25 1.15 14.78 -14.12
N ARG A 26 2.10 14.76 -15.06
CA ARG A 26 1.99 15.52 -16.32
C ARG A 26 0.77 15.12 -17.13
N ILE A 27 0.50 13.82 -17.26
CA ILE A 27 -0.70 13.29 -17.96
C ILE A 27 -1.99 13.73 -17.25
N LEU A 28 -2.06 13.61 -15.93
CA LEU A 28 -3.26 13.92 -15.15
C LEU A 28 -3.53 15.42 -15.02
N THR A 29 -2.50 16.26 -15.09
CA THR A 29 -2.60 17.72 -14.92
C THR A 29 -2.51 18.49 -16.24
N GLY A 30 -2.16 17.84 -17.35
CA GLY A 30 -2.04 18.48 -18.67
C GLY A 30 -0.89 19.49 -18.79
N LEU A 31 0.13 19.39 -17.93
CA LEU A 31 1.31 20.28 -17.96
C LEU A 31 2.11 20.04 -19.27
N PRO A 32 2.22 21.06 -20.15
CA PRO A 32 3.03 20.94 -21.36
C PRO A 32 4.53 20.88 -21.02
N ASP A 33 5.34 20.20 -21.84
CA ASP A 33 6.81 20.31 -21.82
C ASP A 33 7.19 21.77 -22.10
N ARG A 34 7.34 22.59 -21.05
CA ARG A 34 7.84 23.95 -21.19
C ARG A 34 9.23 24.03 -20.58
N GLN A 35 10.18 23.77 -21.44
CA GLN A 35 11.54 24.27 -21.36
C GLN A 35 11.48 25.81 -21.50
N SER A 36 11.07 26.55 -20.46
CA SER A 36 11.31 28.00 -20.29
C SER A 36 10.66 28.55 -19.02
N GLU A 37 11.50 29.14 -18.17
CA GLU A 37 11.29 30.30 -17.27
C GLU A 37 10.06 30.34 -16.33
N VAL A 38 10.35 30.40 -15.02
CA VAL A 38 9.41 30.58 -13.90
C VAL A 38 8.81 31.99 -13.90
N PRO A 39 7.53 32.18 -13.50
CA PRO A 39 7.30 32.68 -12.14
C PRO A 39 6.07 32.08 -11.42
N VAL A 40 6.29 31.84 -10.13
CA VAL A 40 5.38 31.71 -8.97
C VAL A 40 3.88 31.94 -9.24
N GLY A 41 3.07 30.88 -9.09
CA GLY A 41 1.61 30.99 -9.05
C GLY A 41 0.89 29.65 -8.85
N HIS A 42 0.54 29.34 -7.60
CA HIS A 42 -0.48 28.35 -7.20
C HIS A 42 -0.33 26.90 -7.71
N SER A 43 0.87 26.33 -7.66
CA SER A 43 1.02 24.87 -7.67
C SER A 43 0.40 24.30 -6.39
N ARG A 44 -0.90 24.01 -6.42
CA ARG A 44 -1.54 23.12 -5.44
C ARG A 44 -0.73 21.83 -5.45
N GLY A 45 0.01 21.63 -4.36
CA GLY A 45 1.19 20.79 -4.29
C GLY A 45 0.94 19.39 -4.84
N ALA A 46 1.76 19.00 -5.81
CA ALA A 46 2.17 17.61 -5.84
C ALA A 46 3.05 17.41 -4.61
N VAL A 47 2.39 17.04 -3.51
CA VAL A 47 3.07 16.55 -2.32
C VAL A 47 3.70 15.24 -2.76
N GLY A 48 4.99 15.29 -3.09
CA GLY A 48 5.78 14.08 -3.29
C GLY A 48 5.72 13.21 -2.04
N VAL A 49 5.95 11.91 -2.21
CA VAL A 49 6.06 11.00 -1.06
C VAL A 49 7.33 11.35 -0.29
N SER A 50 7.22 11.51 1.03
CA SER A 50 8.36 11.78 1.89
C SER A 50 9.40 10.65 1.80
N VAL A 51 10.69 10.98 1.91
CA VAL A 51 11.77 9.98 2.01
C VAL A 51 11.52 9.02 3.18
N VAL A 52 10.99 9.53 4.29
CA VAL A 52 10.64 8.71 5.47
C VAL A 52 9.56 7.69 5.13
N ASP A 53 8.55 8.08 4.34
CA ASP A 53 7.48 7.17 3.92
C ASP A 53 8.01 6.11 2.94
N ILE A 54 8.93 6.49 2.04
CA ILE A 54 9.59 5.56 1.10
C ILE A 54 10.39 4.51 1.88
N GLU A 55 11.19 4.94 2.86
CA GLU A 55 11.95 4.04 3.73
C GLU A 55 11.04 3.12 4.53
N ALA A 56 9.93 3.65 5.07
CA ALA A 56 8.94 2.86 5.79
C ALA A 56 8.29 1.80 4.89
N ILE A 57 7.95 2.14 3.63
CA ILE A 57 7.42 1.18 2.65
C ILE A 57 8.46 0.10 2.35
N LYS A 58 9.73 0.47 2.10
CA LYS A 58 10.80 -0.50 1.85
C LYS A 58 11.03 -1.42 3.04
N ALA A 59 11.03 -0.89 4.26
CA ALA A 59 11.17 -1.68 5.48
C ALA A 59 9.99 -2.65 5.64
N PHE A 60 8.76 -2.19 5.38
CA PHE A 60 7.56 -3.02 5.39
C PHE A 60 7.66 -4.19 4.38
N LEU A 61 8.06 -3.91 3.13
CA LEU A 61 8.23 -4.94 2.10
C LEU A 61 9.27 -5.98 2.50
N LYS A 62 10.44 -5.54 3.00
CA LYS A 62 11.47 -6.44 3.52
C LYS A 62 10.94 -7.34 4.62
N LYS A 63 10.12 -6.80 5.54
CA LYS A 63 9.48 -7.61 6.59
C LYS A 63 8.54 -8.64 5.99
N CYS A 64 7.64 -8.26 5.07
CA CYS A 64 6.76 -9.20 4.38
C CYS A 64 7.52 -10.32 3.68
N TRP A 65 8.63 -10.01 3.02
CA TRP A 65 9.45 -11.03 2.35
C TRP A 65 10.17 -11.95 3.32
N SER A 66 10.63 -11.43 4.48
CA SER A 66 11.25 -12.24 5.52
C SER A 66 10.30 -13.25 6.17
N VAL A 67 9.01 -12.91 6.17
CA VAL A 67 7.94 -13.76 6.70
C VAL A 67 7.57 -14.84 5.68
N ASP A 68 7.86 -14.67 4.38
CA ASP A 68 7.46 -15.60 3.32
C ASP A 68 5.94 -15.81 3.26
N ILE A 69 5.21 -14.70 3.09
CA ILE A 69 3.75 -14.68 3.05
C ILE A 69 3.24 -15.48 1.85
N SER A 70 2.42 -16.50 2.09
CA SER A 70 1.83 -17.30 1.02
C SER A 70 0.77 -16.53 0.24
N THR A 71 0.44 -16.98 -0.98
CA THR A 71 -0.66 -16.39 -1.79
C THR A 71 -1.99 -16.37 -1.02
N LYS A 72 -2.22 -17.38 -0.18
CA LYS A 72 -3.46 -17.51 0.61
C LYS A 72 -3.48 -16.53 1.78
N GLU A 73 -2.39 -16.43 2.54
CA GLU A 73 -2.21 -15.41 3.58
C GLU A 73 -2.37 -14.00 3.01
N TYR A 74 -1.76 -13.77 1.85
CA TYR A 74 -1.84 -12.50 1.15
C TYR A 74 -3.28 -12.13 0.77
N ALA A 75 -4.06 -13.07 0.24
CA ALA A 75 -5.47 -12.83 -0.08
C ALA A 75 -6.28 -12.41 1.16
N TYR A 76 -6.02 -13.03 2.31
CA TYR A 76 -6.67 -12.67 3.57
C TYR A 76 -6.26 -11.29 4.08
N LEU A 77 -4.96 -10.97 4.07
CA LEU A 77 -4.45 -9.64 4.42
C LEU A 77 -5.06 -8.56 3.51
N LYS A 78 -5.14 -8.83 2.20
CA LYS A 78 -5.78 -7.93 1.23
C LYS A 78 -7.24 -7.69 1.58
N GLY A 79 -7.98 -8.74 1.96
CA GLY A 79 -9.36 -8.63 2.44
C GLY A 79 -9.46 -7.80 3.73
N ALA A 80 -8.60 -8.07 4.71
CA ALA A 80 -8.57 -7.34 5.98
C ALA A 80 -8.32 -5.83 5.80
N VAL A 81 -7.42 -5.45 4.88
CA VAL A 81 -7.13 -4.05 4.54
C VAL A 81 -8.24 -3.42 3.70
N LEU A 82 -8.84 -4.19 2.78
CA LEU A 82 -9.92 -3.70 1.91
C LEU A 82 -11.19 -3.37 2.72
N PHE A 83 -11.54 -4.23 3.69
CA PHE A 83 -12.72 -4.07 4.52
C PHE A 83 -12.43 -3.22 5.76
N ASN A 84 -11.88 -2.03 5.58
CA ASN A 84 -11.63 -1.10 6.69
C ASN A 84 -12.87 -0.25 6.99
N PRO A 85 -13.59 -0.45 8.12
CA PRO A 85 -14.74 0.36 8.49
C PRO A 85 -14.37 1.79 8.95
N ASP A 86 -13.09 2.07 9.17
CA ASP A 86 -12.61 3.34 9.72
C ASP A 86 -12.50 4.45 8.65
N LEU A 87 -12.86 4.16 7.40
CA LEU A 87 -12.86 5.13 6.32
C LEU A 87 -14.15 5.96 6.30
N GLU A 88 -14.01 7.25 6.06
CA GLU A 88 -15.14 8.18 5.97
C GLU A 88 -16.06 7.89 4.77
N GLY A 89 -17.35 8.20 4.93
CA GLY A 89 -18.35 8.08 3.85
C GLY A 89 -18.84 6.65 3.57
N LEU A 90 -18.38 5.65 4.32
CA LEU A 90 -18.85 4.28 4.20
C LEU A 90 -20.27 4.11 4.75
N ARG A 91 -21.06 3.27 4.07
CA ARG A 91 -22.37 2.79 4.52
C ARG A 91 -22.28 1.32 4.90
N CYS A 92 -23.29 0.81 5.61
CA CYS A 92 -23.40 -0.61 5.93
C CYS A 92 -22.21 -1.14 6.77
N LEU A 93 -21.73 -0.34 7.73
CA LEU A 93 -20.52 -0.62 8.53
C LEU A 93 -20.53 -2.00 9.20
N HIS A 94 -21.69 -2.49 9.64
CA HIS A 94 -21.81 -3.83 10.23
C HIS A 94 -21.37 -4.94 9.25
N TYR A 95 -21.73 -4.84 7.97
CA TYR A 95 -21.31 -5.81 6.96
C TYR A 95 -19.82 -5.72 6.68
N ILE A 96 -19.28 -4.51 6.57
CA ILE A 96 -17.84 -4.28 6.37
C ILE A 96 -17.05 -4.86 7.55
N GLN A 97 -17.51 -4.63 8.78
CA GLN A 97 -16.88 -5.19 9.97
C GLN A 97 -16.94 -6.73 10.00
N SER A 98 -18.05 -7.33 9.57
CA SER A 98 -18.15 -8.78 9.46
C SER A 98 -17.19 -9.35 8.42
N LEU A 99 -17.10 -8.75 7.24
CA LEU A 99 -16.14 -9.15 6.20
C LEU A 99 -14.69 -9.00 6.65
N ARG A 100 -14.36 -7.91 7.37
CA ARG A 100 -13.04 -7.73 7.99
C ARG A 100 -12.75 -8.86 8.97
N ARG A 101 -13.71 -9.19 9.84
CA ARG A 101 -13.58 -10.26 10.84
C ARG A 101 -13.34 -11.62 10.18
N GLU A 102 -14.10 -11.94 9.13
CA GLU A 102 -13.93 -13.16 8.36
C GLU A 102 -12.53 -13.27 7.75
N ALA A 103 -12.02 -12.18 7.18
CA ALA A 103 -10.66 -12.16 6.64
C ALA A 103 -9.59 -12.41 7.72
N HIS A 104 -9.73 -11.79 8.90
CA HIS A 104 -8.80 -12.04 10.02
C HIS A 104 -8.93 -13.46 10.57
N GLN A 105 -10.16 -13.98 10.67
CA GLN A 105 -10.39 -15.35 11.14
C GLN A 105 -9.76 -16.36 10.18
N ALA A 106 -10.00 -16.23 8.88
CA ALA A 106 -9.42 -17.11 7.87
C ALA A 106 -7.88 -17.04 7.86
N LEU A 107 -7.30 -15.86 8.05
CA LEU A 107 -5.85 -15.69 8.22
C LEU A 107 -5.35 -16.45 9.45
N ASN A 108 -5.95 -16.20 10.61
CA ASN A 108 -5.53 -16.81 11.88
C ASN A 108 -5.66 -18.34 11.86
N GLU A 109 -6.75 -18.88 11.29
CA GLU A 109 -6.93 -20.31 11.12
C GLU A 109 -5.86 -20.89 10.20
N HIS A 110 -5.56 -20.24 9.08
CA HIS A 110 -4.55 -20.71 8.15
C HIS A 110 -3.15 -20.69 8.77
N VAL A 111 -2.77 -19.62 9.48
CA VAL A 111 -1.49 -19.50 10.18
C VAL A 111 -1.36 -20.59 11.24
N ARG A 112 -2.40 -20.82 12.06
CA ARG A 112 -2.37 -21.90 13.07
C ARG A 112 -2.25 -23.28 12.45
N LEU A 113 -2.78 -23.49 11.24
CA LEU A 113 -2.70 -24.78 10.55
C LEU A 113 -1.31 -25.03 9.94
N ILE A 114 -0.74 -24.01 9.29
CA ILE A 114 0.50 -24.13 8.51
C ILE A 114 1.75 -23.78 9.33
N HIS A 115 1.68 -22.72 10.14
CA HIS A 115 2.79 -22.15 10.92
C HIS A 115 2.57 -22.33 12.42
N ARG A 116 2.38 -23.59 12.86
CA ARG A 116 2.01 -23.94 14.26
C ARG A 116 2.92 -23.36 15.34
N GLU A 117 4.20 -23.16 15.02
CA GLU A 117 5.22 -22.68 15.95
C GLU A 117 5.38 -21.15 15.93
N ASP A 118 4.85 -20.47 14.91
CA ASP A 118 4.96 -19.03 14.73
C ASP A 118 3.59 -18.35 14.90
N THR A 119 3.12 -18.36 16.14
CA THR A 119 1.81 -17.79 16.50
C THR A 119 1.78 -16.26 16.49
N THR A 120 2.94 -15.61 16.35
CA THR A 120 3.14 -14.15 16.34
C THR A 120 3.56 -13.61 14.97
N ARG A 121 3.35 -14.39 13.91
CA ARG A 121 3.74 -14.08 12.53
C ARG A 121 3.18 -12.75 12.01
N PHE A 122 1.96 -12.38 12.45
CA PHE A 122 1.22 -11.18 12.06
C PHE A 122 0.70 -10.42 13.27
#